data_AF-A0A800M3U7-F1
#
_entry.id   AF-A0A800M3U7-F1
#
_cell.length_a   1.000
_cell.length_b   1.000
_cell.length_c   1.000
_cell.angle_alpha   90.00
_cell.angle_beta   90.00
_cell.angle_gamma   90.00
#
_symmetry.space_group_name_H-M   'P 1'
#
loop_
_entity.id
_entity.type
_entity.pdbx_description
1 polymer ?
#
loop_
_entity_poly.entity_id
_entity_poly.type
_entity_poly.pdbx_seq_one_letter_code
_entity_poly.pdbx_strand_id
1 'polypeptide(L)'
;MPAPPVLLVLFLALIAGACTDPGAADARPPQAATEPAAPPASNASPSTASLAAADTLVAEPDAETAQLFASIHEQAAAEDWASLPYGEIVQRVGEALVGQPYVAGLLDEPAEETLVVTLRAFDCVLYVENVLALAEGIATGETGYEAYVRRVERMRYRDGEMGAYCSRLHYFSDWIRDNEARGMVRNVTTEAGGERFDKAITFMSEHRDAYPKLTTDSTYACIVDMEADLADVELYYIPQSRIAEGYAAMQPGDIIATATSIGGLDVTHTGFVHKTDAHTGFMHASLSSEQVKISDDLEDYVQGISSQIGVVVARPVDPREAAR
;
A
#
# COMPACT_ATOMS: atom_id res chain seq x y z
N MET A 1 -10.90 -34.42 -25.36
CA MET A 1 -9.67 -34.35 -24.54
C MET A 1 -9.53 -32.89 -24.11
N PRO A 2 -9.76 -32.54 -22.84
CA PRO A 2 -9.57 -31.18 -22.39
C PRO A 2 -8.06 -30.95 -22.19
N ALA A 3 -7.57 -29.80 -22.67
CA ALA A 3 -6.22 -29.31 -22.45
C ALA A 3 -6.04 -28.82 -21.00
N PRO A 4 -4.85 -28.91 -20.41
CA PRO A 4 -4.61 -28.48 -19.02
C PRO A 4 -4.54 -26.94 -18.91
N PRO A 5 -4.77 -26.36 -17.72
CA PRO A 5 -4.68 -24.92 -17.52
C PRO A 5 -3.22 -24.47 -17.56
N VAL A 6 -2.96 -23.42 -18.34
CA VAL A 6 -1.65 -22.80 -18.52
C VAL A 6 -1.38 -21.87 -17.35
N LEU A 7 -0.39 -22.28 -16.55
CA LEU A 7 0.60 -21.49 -15.82
C LEU A 7 0.57 -19.97 -16.11
N LEU A 8 -0.08 -19.19 -15.23
CA LEU A 8 0.00 -17.72 -15.20
C LEU A 8 0.32 -17.26 -13.77
N VAL A 9 1.45 -17.71 -13.25
CA VAL A 9 2.08 -17.20 -12.02
C VAL A 9 3.57 -17.12 -12.30
N LEU A 10 4.01 -16.05 -12.93
CA LEU A 10 5.43 -15.80 -13.17
C LEU A 10 5.62 -14.34 -13.56
N PHE A 11 5.73 -13.46 -12.57
CA PHE A 11 6.69 -12.34 -12.60
C PHE A 11 7.05 -11.78 -11.20
N LEU A 12 6.78 -12.54 -10.12
CA LEU A 12 7.46 -12.38 -8.83
C LEU A 12 8.55 -13.45 -8.57
N ALA A 13 8.76 -14.37 -9.52
CA ALA A 13 9.72 -15.47 -9.40
C ALA A 13 11.11 -15.17 -10.01
N LEU A 14 11.46 -13.90 -10.22
CA LEU A 14 12.81 -13.49 -10.70
C LEU A 14 13.72 -12.94 -9.60
N ILE A 15 13.35 -13.11 -8.31
CA ILE A 15 14.24 -12.90 -7.16
C ILE A 15 14.23 -14.13 -6.21
N ALA A 16 14.14 -15.33 -6.76
CA ALA A 16 14.39 -16.57 -6.02
C ALA A 16 15.74 -17.14 -6.45
N GLY A 17 16.82 -16.51 -5.99
CA GLY A 17 18.16 -16.87 -6.43
C GLY A 17 19.30 -16.27 -5.64
N ALA A 18 19.19 -16.16 -4.31
CA ALA A 18 20.33 -16.12 -3.38
C ALA A 18 19.88 -15.91 -1.92
N CYS A 19 19.33 -16.94 -1.28
CA CYS A 19 19.29 -17.01 0.19
C CYS A 19 19.70 -18.42 0.63
N THR A 20 21.01 -18.65 0.71
CA THR A 20 21.58 -19.68 1.58
C THR A 20 22.12 -18.97 2.80
N ASP A 21 21.46 -19.18 3.93
CA ASP A 21 21.74 -18.57 5.22
C ASP A 21 22.82 -19.40 5.97
N PRO A 22 24.00 -18.84 6.32
CA PRO A 22 24.96 -19.51 7.18
C PRO A 22 24.96 -18.83 8.55
N GLY A 23 24.15 -19.31 9.50
CA GLY A 23 24.07 -18.62 10.79
C GLY A 23 23.32 -19.29 11.94
N ALA A 24 23.26 -20.62 12.02
CA ALA A 24 22.78 -21.29 13.23
C ALA A 24 23.93 -21.48 14.24
N ALA A 25 23.98 -20.64 15.27
CA ALA A 25 24.70 -20.96 16.52
C ALA A 25 24.10 -20.22 17.74
N ASP A 26 23.46 -21.01 18.60
CA ASP A 26 23.30 -20.91 20.05
C ASP A 26 23.14 -19.53 20.73
N ALA A 27 21.90 -19.23 21.13
CA ALA A 27 21.62 -18.49 22.38
C ALA A 27 20.28 -18.95 23.01
N ARG A 28 20.31 -19.21 24.32
CA ARG A 28 19.16 -19.62 25.15
C ARG A 28 18.12 -18.49 25.33
N PRO A 29 16.83 -18.81 25.56
CA PRO A 29 15.74 -17.82 25.56
C PRO A 29 15.57 -17.10 26.91
N PRO A 30 15.17 -15.82 26.93
CA PRO A 30 14.48 -15.22 28.06
C PRO A 30 12.95 -15.36 27.94
N GLN A 31 12.29 -15.31 29.10
CA GLN A 31 10.90 -15.66 29.36
C GLN A 31 9.86 -14.75 28.69
N ALA A 32 8.76 -15.36 28.28
CA ALA A 32 7.57 -14.74 27.69
C ALA A 32 6.88 -13.76 28.63
N ALA A 33 6.70 -12.52 28.17
CA ALA A 33 5.61 -11.66 28.60
C ALA A 33 4.43 -11.89 27.63
N THR A 34 3.25 -12.11 28.19
CA THR A 34 2.01 -12.44 27.48
C THR A 34 1.47 -11.24 26.71
N GLU A 35 1.43 -11.33 25.38
CA GLU A 35 0.64 -10.45 24.49
C GLU A 35 -0.86 -10.77 24.58
N PRO A 36 -1.77 -9.79 24.36
CA PRO A 36 -3.20 -10.05 24.23
C PRO A 36 -3.49 -10.85 22.96
N ALA A 37 -4.35 -11.87 23.08
CA ALA A 37 -4.70 -12.77 21.99
C ALA A 37 -5.51 -12.05 20.89
N ALA A 38 -5.02 -12.16 19.65
CA ALA A 38 -5.75 -11.80 18.43
C ALA A 38 -7.06 -12.65 18.29
N PRO A 39 -8.12 -12.10 17.70
CA PRO A 39 -9.34 -12.84 17.40
C PRO A 39 -9.08 -13.99 16.41
N PRO A 40 -9.90 -15.06 16.43
CA PRO A 40 -9.64 -16.27 15.66
C PRO A 40 -9.78 -16.02 14.15
N ALA A 41 -8.67 -16.13 13.41
CA ALA A 41 -8.67 -16.13 11.95
C ALA A 41 -9.38 -17.37 11.40
N SER A 42 -10.27 -17.16 10.43
CA SER A 42 -10.83 -18.24 9.60
C SER A 42 -9.72 -18.75 8.66
N ASN A 43 -9.35 -20.02 8.79
CA ASN A 43 -8.17 -20.64 8.16
C ASN A 43 -8.31 -20.96 6.64
N ALA A 44 -8.89 -20.07 5.85
CA ALA A 44 -8.82 -20.18 4.39
C ALA A 44 -8.70 -18.79 3.78
N SER A 45 -7.55 -18.50 3.14
CA SER A 45 -7.39 -17.27 2.36
C SER A 45 -8.47 -17.22 1.28
N PRO A 46 -9.22 -16.12 1.17
CA PRO A 46 -10.28 -15.98 0.17
C PRO A 46 -9.69 -16.03 -1.25
N SER A 47 -10.44 -16.60 -2.21
CA SER A 47 -10.00 -16.64 -3.60
C SER A 47 -10.05 -15.25 -4.24
N THR A 48 -9.11 -14.94 -5.13
CA THR A 48 -9.04 -13.64 -5.85
C THR A 48 -10.35 -13.30 -6.55
N ALA A 49 -10.94 -14.27 -7.25
CA ALA A 49 -12.22 -14.12 -7.91
C ALA A 49 -13.39 -13.80 -6.96
N SER A 50 -13.37 -14.29 -5.71
CA SER A 50 -14.39 -13.95 -4.71
C SER A 50 -14.22 -12.53 -4.15
N LEU A 51 -13.01 -11.99 -4.20
CA LEU A 51 -12.67 -10.65 -3.69
C LEU A 51 -12.92 -9.57 -4.75
N ALA A 52 -12.70 -9.90 -6.03
CA ALA A 52 -12.87 -8.98 -7.16
C ALA A 52 -14.32 -8.87 -7.68
N ALA A 53 -15.28 -9.60 -7.10
CA ALA A 53 -16.61 -9.83 -7.67
C ALA A 53 -17.59 -8.64 -7.63
N ALA A 54 -17.18 -7.44 -7.24
CA ALA A 54 -18.08 -6.30 -7.10
C ALA A 54 -17.49 -5.04 -7.73
N ASP A 55 -18.22 -4.43 -8.65
CA ASP A 55 -18.14 -2.99 -8.89
C ASP A 55 -18.71 -2.31 -7.64
N THR A 56 -17.81 -1.85 -6.77
CA THR A 56 -18.18 -1.41 -5.42
C THR A 56 -18.82 -0.03 -5.38
N LEU A 57 -18.79 0.74 -6.48
CA LEU A 57 -19.53 2.01 -6.58
C LEU A 57 -21.05 1.80 -6.59
N VAL A 58 -21.53 0.59 -6.89
CA VAL A 58 -22.95 0.26 -7.03
C VAL A 58 -23.40 -0.89 -6.12
N ALA A 59 -22.47 -1.56 -5.43
CA ALA A 59 -22.75 -2.74 -4.61
C ALA A 59 -22.53 -2.50 -3.11
N GLU A 60 -23.44 -3.01 -2.29
CA GLU A 60 -23.25 -3.19 -0.84
C GLU A 60 -22.01 -4.06 -0.58
N PRO A 61 -21.27 -3.84 0.52
CA PRO A 61 -20.12 -4.67 0.87
C PRO A 61 -20.55 -6.13 1.03
N ASP A 62 -19.64 -7.05 0.73
CA ASP A 62 -19.81 -8.42 1.18
C ASP A 62 -19.86 -8.49 2.72
N ALA A 63 -20.44 -9.56 3.28
CA ALA A 63 -20.70 -9.65 4.72
C ALA A 63 -19.45 -9.53 5.60
N GLU A 64 -18.29 -10.01 5.13
CA GLU A 64 -17.04 -9.97 5.89
C GLU A 64 -16.44 -8.56 5.84
N THR A 65 -16.42 -7.93 4.66
CA THR A 65 -16.04 -6.51 4.53
C THR A 65 -16.95 -5.62 5.38
N ALA A 66 -18.27 -5.84 5.37
CA ALA A 66 -19.23 -5.09 6.16
C ALA A 66 -18.97 -5.22 7.66
N GLN A 67 -18.66 -6.43 8.12
CA GLN A 67 -18.36 -6.70 9.52
C GLN A 67 -17.06 -6.01 9.98
N LEU A 68 -15.99 -6.10 9.18
CA LEU A 68 -14.72 -5.45 9.48
C LEU A 68 -14.84 -3.92 9.49
N PHE A 69 -15.55 -3.37 8.50
CA PHE A 69 -15.86 -1.95 8.43
C PHE A 69 -16.58 -1.47 9.69
N ALA A 70 -17.64 -2.19 10.10
CA ALA A 70 -18.39 -1.86 11.31
C ALA A 70 -17.50 -1.97 12.57
N SER A 71 -16.70 -3.04 12.71
CA SER A 71 -15.86 -3.22 13.89
C SER A 71 -14.80 -2.13 14.04
N ILE A 72 -14.20 -1.67 12.94
CA ILE A 72 -13.21 -0.58 12.97
C ILE A 72 -13.88 0.72 13.44
N HIS A 73 -15.07 1.03 12.93
CA HIS A 73 -15.81 2.22 13.34
C HIS A 73 -16.33 2.15 14.78
N GLU A 74 -16.78 0.97 15.23
CA GLU A 74 -17.17 0.74 16.63
C GLU A 74 -15.99 0.94 17.59
N GLN A 75 -14.82 0.40 17.24
CA GLN A 75 -13.60 0.60 18.02
C GLN A 75 -13.16 2.06 18.02
N ALA A 76 -13.15 2.70 16.84
CA ALA A 76 -12.81 4.11 16.71
C ALA A 76 -13.71 5.02 17.55
N ALA A 77 -15.01 4.71 17.64
CA ALA A 77 -15.96 5.44 18.48
C ALA A 77 -15.75 5.16 19.98
N ALA A 78 -15.48 3.90 20.35
CA ALA A 78 -15.27 3.50 21.74
C ALA A 78 -13.99 4.11 22.34
N GLU A 79 -12.95 4.28 21.51
CA GLU A 79 -11.65 4.82 21.90
C GLU A 79 -11.46 6.30 21.52
N ASP A 80 -12.48 6.96 20.99
CA ASP A 80 -12.47 8.36 20.56
C ASP A 80 -11.32 8.71 19.58
N TRP A 81 -11.08 7.84 18.58
CA TRP A 81 -9.99 8.07 17.61
C TRP A 81 -10.14 9.39 16.84
N ALA A 82 -11.37 9.87 16.64
CA ALA A 82 -11.63 11.13 15.94
C ALA A 82 -10.98 12.36 16.61
N SER A 83 -10.63 12.29 17.90
CA SER A 83 -9.93 13.37 18.62
C SER A 83 -8.40 13.32 18.49
N LEU A 84 -7.85 12.23 17.94
CA LEU A 84 -6.40 12.04 17.76
C LEU A 84 -5.85 12.91 16.61
N PRO A 85 -4.52 13.19 16.60
CA PRO A 85 -3.82 13.66 15.41
C PRO A 85 -4.05 12.72 14.23
N TYR A 86 -4.17 13.24 13.01
CA TYR A 86 -4.60 12.45 11.86
C TYR A 86 -3.69 11.25 11.56
N GLY A 87 -2.37 11.43 11.65
CA GLY A 87 -1.41 10.33 11.49
C GLY A 87 -1.59 9.20 12.51
N GLU A 88 -2.02 9.51 13.73
CA GLU A 88 -2.34 8.49 14.73
C GLU A 88 -3.64 7.75 14.38
N ILE A 89 -4.64 8.42 13.78
CA ILE A 89 -5.85 7.76 13.26
C ILE A 89 -5.46 6.76 12.16
N VAL A 90 -4.61 7.17 11.22
CA VAL A 90 -4.09 6.30 10.15
C VAL A 90 -3.38 5.09 10.74
N GLN A 91 -2.51 5.29 11.74
CA GLN A 91 -1.83 4.18 12.40
C GLN A 91 -2.81 3.21 13.08
N ARG A 92 -3.78 3.70 13.86
CA ARG A 92 -4.77 2.84 14.54
C ARG A 92 -5.63 2.03 13.58
N VAL A 93 -6.06 2.64 12.48
CA VAL A 93 -6.80 1.94 11.42
C VAL A 93 -5.94 0.86 10.78
N GLY A 94 -4.68 1.16 10.49
CA GLY A 94 -3.75 0.18 9.94
C GLY A 94 -3.48 -0.98 10.89
N GLU A 95 -3.34 -0.71 12.19
CA GLU A 95 -3.18 -1.71 13.25
C GLU A 95 -4.40 -2.65 13.33
N ALA A 96 -5.62 -2.12 13.18
CA ALA A 96 -6.86 -2.90 13.20
C ALA A 96 -6.96 -3.92 12.04
N LEU A 97 -6.13 -3.77 11.00
CA LEU A 97 -6.06 -4.66 9.85
C LEU A 97 -4.83 -5.59 9.89
N VAL A 98 -4.01 -5.55 10.94
CA VAL A 98 -2.91 -6.50 11.12
C VAL A 98 -3.45 -7.94 11.17
N GLY A 99 -2.81 -8.84 10.44
CA GLY A 99 -3.23 -10.22 10.27
C GLY A 99 -4.12 -10.47 9.04
N GLN A 100 -4.62 -9.42 8.38
CA GLN A 100 -5.41 -9.61 7.15
C GLN A 100 -4.55 -10.23 6.03
N PRO A 101 -5.06 -11.21 5.26
CA PRO A 101 -4.30 -11.90 4.24
C PRO A 101 -3.68 -10.99 3.17
N TYR A 102 -2.49 -11.37 2.70
CA TYR A 102 -1.89 -10.78 1.51
C TYR A 102 -2.43 -11.47 0.25
N VAL A 103 -2.97 -10.70 -0.70
CA VAL A 103 -3.40 -11.22 -2.01
C VAL A 103 -3.05 -10.22 -3.11
N ALA A 104 -2.19 -10.64 -4.05
CA ALA A 104 -1.78 -9.82 -5.20
C ALA A 104 -2.81 -9.86 -6.33
N GLY A 105 -2.81 -8.82 -7.17
CA GLY A 105 -3.49 -8.82 -8.47
C GLY A 105 -5.01 -8.61 -8.41
N LEU A 106 -5.57 -8.26 -7.25
CA LEU A 106 -7.01 -8.08 -7.07
C LEU A 106 -7.61 -7.04 -8.02
N LEU A 107 -6.87 -5.99 -8.36
CA LEU A 107 -7.33 -4.93 -9.27
C LEU A 107 -7.24 -5.32 -10.76
N ASP A 108 -6.52 -6.39 -11.10
CA ASP A 108 -6.36 -6.86 -12.47
C ASP A 108 -7.27 -8.05 -12.81
N GLU A 109 -7.95 -8.62 -11.81
CA GLU A 109 -8.89 -9.73 -11.94
C GLU A 109 -10.14 -9.40 -12.77
N PRO A 110 -10.87 -8.28 -12.54
CA PRO A 110 -12.01 -7.92 -13.37
C PRO A 110 -11.59 -7.71 -14.83
N ALA A 111 -12.43 -8.06 -15.81
CA ALA A 111 -12.05 -7.95 -17.23
C ALA A 111 -11.86 -6.49 -17.70
N GLU A 112 -12.72 -5.60 -17.23
CA GLU A 112 -12.63 -4.14 -17.44
C GLU A 112 -12.10 -3.47 -16.17
N GLU A 113 -11.67 -2.21 -16.27
CA GLU A 113 -11.30 -1.43 -15.09
C GLU A 113 -12.53 -1.25 -14.20
N THR A 114 -12.43 -1.70 -12.95
CA THR A 114 -13.52 -1.71 -11.98
C THR A 114 -12.96 -1.32 -10.62
N LEU A 115 -13.71 -0.50 -9.87
CA LEU A 115 -13.35 -0.16 -8.51
C LEU A 115 -13.59 -1.37 -7.59
N VAL A 116 -12.51 -2.11 -7.30
CA VAL A 116 -12.51 -3.21 -6.32
C VAL A 116 -12.17 -2.65 -4.93
N VAL A 117 -13.09 -2.78 -3.97
CA VAL A 117 -12.91 -2.38 -2.57
C VAL A 117 -13.24 -3.56 -1.66
N THR A 118 -12.30 -3.94 -0.79
CA THR A 118 -12.47 -5.03 0.18
C THR A 118 -11.58 -4.78 1.40
N LEU A 119 -12.01 -5.30 2.56
CA LEU A 119 -11.19 -5.32 3.79
C LEU A 119 -10.66 -6.72 4.14
N ARG A 120 -10.92 -7.71 3.28
CA ARG A 120 -10.66 -9.14 3.55
C ARG A 120 -9.25 -9.59 3.17
N ALA A 121 -8.60 -8.83 2.31
CA ALA A 121 -7.25 -9.09 1.83
C ALA A 121 -6.70 -7.86 1.14
N PHE A 122 -5.37 -7.73 1.15
CA PHE A 122 -4.70 -6.58 0.56
C PHE A 122 -3.42 -7.01 -0.16
N ASP A 123 -3.09 -6.32 -1.24
CA ASP A 123 -1.68 -6.07 -1.55
C ASP A 123 -1.22 -4.77 -0.85
N CYS A 124 0.03 -4.37 -1.07
CA CYS A 124 0.57 -3.20 -0.40
C CYS A 124 -0.16 -1.89 -0.74
N VAL A 125 -0.61 -1.70 -1.99
CA VAL A 125 -1.29 -0.48 -2.42
C VAL A 125 -2.72 -0.46 -1.89
N LEU A 126 -3.44 -1.58 -2.01
CA LEU A 126 -4.79 -1.71 -1.46
C LEU A 126 -4.78 -1.42 0.04
N TYR A 127 -3.79 -1.94 0.76
CA TYR A 127 -3.68 -1.66 2.19
C TYR A 127 -3.58 -0.16 2.48
N VAL A 128 -2.70 0.56 1.77
CA VAL A 128 -2.54 2.01 1.94
C VAL A 128 -3.83 2.76 1.63
N GLU A 129 -4.46 2.49 0.48
CA GLU A 129 -5.67 3.18 0.05
C GLU A 129 -6.85 2.94 1.00
N ASN A 130 -7.09 1.70 1.44
CA ASN A 130 -8.22 1.41 2.33
C ASN A 130 -8.00 2.00 3.74
N VAL A 131 -6.77 1.98 4.27
CA VAL A 131 -6.46 2.59 5.57
C VAL A 131 -6.69 4.10 5.54
N LEU A 132 -6.21 4.79 4.52
CA LEU A 132 -6.39 6.24 4.39
C LEU A 132 -7.88 6.62 4.24
N ALA A 133 -8.65 5.86 3.46
CA ALA A 133 -10.08 6.11 3.26
C ALA A 133 -10.90 5.94 4.55
N LEU A 134 -10.59 4.92 5.35
CA LEU A 134 -11.20 4.68 6.67
C LEU A 134 -10.81 5.78 7.66
N ALA A 135 -9.52 6.12 7.73
CA ALA A 135 -9.00 7.14 8.64
C ALA A 135 -9.61 8.52 8.35
N GLU A 136 -9.77 8.89 7.08
CA GLU A 136 -10.46 10.13 6.69
C GLU A 136 -11.93 10.13 7.14
N GLY A 137 -12.65 9.01 6.95
CA GLY A 137 -14.04 8.88 7.40
C GLY A 137 -14.18 9.04 8.92
N ILE A 138 -13.25 8.48 9.69
CA ILE A 138 -13.19 8.64 11.16
C ILE A 138 -12.88 10.08 11.55
N ALA A 139 -11.89 10.71 10.92
CA ALA A 139 -11.48 12.08 11.22
C ALA A 139 -12.59 13.11 10.91
N THR A 140 -13.33 12.92 9.82
CA THR A 140 -14.39 13.84 9.37
C THR A 140 -15.76 13.53 9.97
N GLY A 141 -15.96 12.33 10.52
CA GLY A 141 -17.25 11.82 10.98
C GLY A 141 -18.18 11.33 9.86
N GLU A 142 -17.76 11.37 8.60
CA GLU A 142 -18.53 10.82 7.47
C GLU A 142 -18.18 9.33 7.27
N THR A 143 -18.74 8.49 8.14
CA THR A 143 -18.45 7.04 8.26
C THR A 143 -19.40 6.16 7.42
N GLY A 144 -20.05 6.72 6.40
CA GLY A 144 -20.89 5.94 5.49
C GLY A 144 -20.05 5.09 4.53
N TYR A 145 -20.47 3.85 4.26
CA TYR A 145 -19.74 2.93 3.37
C TYR A 145 -19.57 3.50 1.95
N GLU A 146 -20.60 4.13 1.40
CA GLU A 146 -20.54 4.79 0.10
C GLU A 146 -19.47 5.91 0.06
N ALA A 147 -19.36 6.69 1.14
CA ALA A 147 -18.33 7.73 1.25
C ALA A 147 -16.93 7.13 1.36
N TYR A 148 -16.79 6.00 2.06
CA TYR A 148 -15.55 5.23 2.10
C TYR A 148 -15.11 4.74 0.72
N VAL A 149 -16.02 4.15 -0.05
CA VAL A 149 -15.75 3.68 -1.43
C VAL A 149 -15.28 4.84 -2.32
N ARG A 150 -15.98 5.99 -2.28
CA ARG A 150 -15.59 7.19 -3.03
C ARG A 150 -14.20 7.72 -2.67
N ARG A 151 -13.77 7.59 -1.41
CA ARG A 151 -12.41 7.98 -1.00
C ARG A 151 -11.35 7.06 -1.59
N VAL A 152 -11.61 5.75 -1.63
CA VAL A 152 -10.71 4.80 -2.30
C VAL A 152 -10.60 5.13 -3.79
N GLU A 153 -11.71 5.36 -4.48
CA GLU A 153 -11.72 5.81 -5.88
C GLU A 153 -10.86 7.06 -6.06
N ARG A 154 -11.11 8.07 -5.22
CA ARG A 154 -10.41 9.34 -5.28
C ARG A 154 -8.90 9.19 -5.12
N MET A 155 -8.41 8.20 -4.38
CA MET A 155 -6.95 7.98 -4.25
C MET A 155 -6.34 7.21 -5.41
N ARG A 156 -7.08 6.22 -5.92
CA ARG A 156 -6.57 5.23 -6.87
C ARG A 156 -6.44 5.77 -8.29
N TYR A 157 -7.33 6.68 -8.67
CA TYR A 157 -7.44 7.17 -10.04
C TYR A 157 -6.97 8.61 -10.18
N ARG A 158 -6.34 8.89 -11.33
CA ARG A 158 -5.90 10.22 -11.76
C ARG A 158 -7.06 11.20 -11.69
N ASP A 159 -6.78 12.39 -11.19
CA ASP A 159 -7.79 13.42 -10.91
C ASP A 159 -8.90 13.00 -9.93
N GLY A 160 -8.80 11.80 -9.34
CA GLY A 160 -9.77 11.22 -8.44
C GLY A 160 -11.01 10.62 -9.09
N GLU A 161 -10.99 10.36 -10.41
CA GLU A 161 -12.14 9.84 -11.16
C GLU A 161 -11.79 8.53 -11.87
N MET A 162 -12.56 7.46 -11.63
CA MET A 162 -12.36 6.20 -12.33
C MET A 162 -12.71 6.33 -13.81
N GLY A 163 -11.74 6.03 -14.67
CA GLY A 163 -11.90 5.87 -16.11
C GLY A 163 -11.49 4.47 -16.56
N ALA A 164 -10.91 4.37 -17.75
CA ALA A 164 -10.30 3.12 -18.22
C ALA A 164 -9.01 2.78 -17.45
N TYR A 165 -8.38 1.64 -17.75
CA TYR A 165 -7.17 1.15 -17.09
C TYR A 165 -6.07 2.21 -16.85
N CYS A 166 -5.88 3.14 -17.78
CA CYS A 166 -4.84 4.18 -17.70
C CYS A 166 -5.17 5.33 -16.74
N SER A 167 -6.43 5.43 -16.29
CA SER A 167 -6.81 6.36 -15.22
C SER A 167 -6.24 5.89 -13.88
N ARG A 168 -5.98 4.59 -13.69
CA ARG A 168 -5.38 4.08 -12.46
C ARG A 168 -3.92 4.53 -12.36
N LEU A 169 -3.53 4.97 -11.16
CA LEU A 169 -2.18 5.44 -10.86
C LEU A 169 -1.28 4.20 -10.59
N HIS A 170 -0.64 3.67 -11.64
CA HIS A 170 0.14 2.42 -11.55
C HIS A 170 1.55 2.59 -10.95
N TYR A 171 2.17 3.75 -11.14
CA TYR A 171 3.46 4.09 -10.54
C TYR A 171 3.26 4.87 -9.25
N PHE A 172 3.90 4.45 -8.16
CA PHE A 172 3.60 5.02 -6.85
C PHE A 172 4.09 6.48 -6.71
N SER A 173 5.12 6.88 -7.47
CA SER A 173 5.54 8.28 -7.56
C SER A 173 4.48 9.12 -8.25
N ASP A 174 3.78 8.57 -9.26
CA ASP A 174 2.64 9.25 -9.88
C ASP A 174 1.44 9.29 -8.93
N TRP A 175 1.22 8.21 -8.17
CA TRP A 175 0.22 8.17 -7.11
C TRP A 175 0.44 9.28 -6.08
N ILE A 176 1.68 9.46 -5.58
CA ILE A 176 2.02 10.53 -4.64
C ILE A 176 1.82 11.89 -5.29
N ARG A 177 2.31 12.09 -6.53
CA ARG A 177 2.24 13.37 -7.25
C ARG A 177 0.80 13.82 -7.47
N ASP A 178 -0.05 12.93 -7.97
CA ASP A 178 -1.46 13.22 -8.25
C ASP A 178 -2.26 13.49 -6.97
N ASN A 179 -2.08 12.67 -5.94
CA ASN A 179 -2.73 12.87 -4.65
C ASN A 179 -2.21 14.12 -3.91
N GLU A 180 -0.95 14.50 -4.09
CA GLU A 180 -0.39 15.75 -3.56
C GLU A 180 -0.97 16.98 -4.27
N ALA A 181 -1.08 16.95 -5.60
CA ALA A 181 -1.71 18.02 -6.38
C ALA A 181 -3.18 18.24 -5.96
N ARG A 182 -3.84 17.20 -5.47
CA ARG A 182 -5.21 17.21 -4.95
C ARG A 182 -5.31 17.42 -3.43
N GLY A 183 -4.19 17.67 -2.75
CA GLY A 183 -4.14 18.02 -1.33
C GLY A 183 -4.45 16.88 -0.37
N MET A 184 -4.34 15.63 -0.81
CA MET A 184 -4.62 14.44 0.00
C MET A 184 -3.38 13.94 0.76
N VAL A 185 -2.22 14.06 0.14
CA VAL A 185 -0.92 13.74 0.73
C VAL A 185 0.06 14.88 0.48
N ARG A 186 1.21 14.83 1.13
CA ARG A 186 2.33 15.75 0.90
C ARG A 186 3.61 14.96 0.85
N ASN A 187 4.45 15.16 -0.16
CA ASN A 187 5.74 14.53 -0.23
C ASN A 187 6.69 15.21 0.77
N VAL A 188 7.07 14.48 1.81
CA VAL A 188 7.94 14.98 2.90
C VAL A 188 9.36 14.42 2.82
N THR A 189 9.68 13.73 1.74
CA THR A 189 10.97 13.02 1.57
C THR A 189 12.17 13.95 1.74
N THR A 190 12.14 15.13 1.10
CA THR A 190 13.21 16.13 1.24
C THR A 190 13.31 16.69 2.65
N GLU A 191 12.17 16.93 3.31
CA GLU A 191 12.12 17.40 4.71
C GLU A 191 12.68 16.37 5.68
N ALA A 192 12.52 15.09 5.35
CA ALA A 192 13.06 13.96 6.10
C ALA A 192 14.52 13.61 5.75
N GLY A 193 15.22 14.45 4.97
CA GLY A 193 16.65 14.28 4.64
C GLY A 193 16.93 13.55 3.33
N GLY A 194 15.93 13.44 2.45
CA GLY A 194 16.05 12.83 1.13
C GLY A 194 16.98 13.59 0.19
N GLU A 195 17.52 12.86 -0.78
CA GLU A 195 18.34 13.37 -1.88
C GLU A 195 17.69 13.06 -3.22
N ARG A 196 18.15 13.74 -4.28
CA ARG A 196 17.62 13.54 -5.63
C ARG A 196 17.87 12.12 -6.10
N PHE A 197 16.87 11.53 -6.74
CA PHE A 197 16.90 10.19 -7.31
C PHE A 197 16.80 10.26 -8.84
N ASP A 198 17.93 10.10 -9.53
CA ASP A 198 17.93 10.11 -10.98
C ASP A 198 17.45 8.75 -11.52
N LYS A 199 16.16 8.66 -11.86
CA LYS A 199 15.56 7.42 -12.36
C LYS A 199 14.53 7.65 -13.46
N ALA A 200 14.68 6.90 -14.55
CA ALA A 200 13.65 6.80 -15.58
C ALA A 200 12.57 5.81 -15.12
N ILE A 201 11.30 6.20 -15.29
CA ILE A 201 10.13 5.36 -15.03
C ILE A 201 9.59 4.88 -16.38
N THR A 202 9.88 3.62 -16.73
CA THR A 202 9.59 3.01 -18.05
C THR A 202 9.19 1.53 -17.96
N PHE A 203 9.02 0.99 -16.75
CA PHE A 203 8.94 -0.45 -16.52
C PHE A 203 7.79 -1.13 -17.28
N MET A 204 6.58 -0.59 -17.18
CA MET A 204 5.39 -1.19 -17.80
C MET A 204 5.50 -1.22 -19.32
N SER A 205 5.98 -0.14 -19.96
CA SER A 205 6.12 -0.14 -21.42
C SER A 205 7.26 -1.05 -21.92
N GLU A 206 8.34 -1.19 -21.14
CA GLU A 206 9.45 -2.12 -21.42
C GLU A 206 9.06 -3.59 -21.18
N HIS A 207 8.04 -3.84 -20.36
CA HIS A 207 7.58 -5.18 -19.97
C HIS A 207 6.11 -5.44 -20.33
N ARG A 208 5.65 -4.95 -21.50
CA ARG A 208 4.25 -5.08 -21.98
C ARG A 208 3.64 -6.46 -21.77
N ASP A 209 4.40 -7.53 -22.04
CA ASP A 209 3.93 -8.92 -21.96
C ASP A 209 3.61 -9.39 -20.53
N ALA A 210 4.11 -8.69 -19.51
CA ALA A 210 3.83 -8.99 -18.11
C ALA A 210 2.44 -8.49 -17.67
N TYR A 211 1.77 -7.65 -18.48
CA TYR A 211 0.51 -6.99 -18.12
C TYR A 211 -0.61 -7.41 -19.07
N PRO A 212 -1.54 -8.29 -18.63
CA PRO A 212 -2.65 -8.75 -19.47
C PRO A 212 -3.53 -7.63 -20.05
N LYS A 213 -3.56 -6.47 -19.36
CA LYS A 213 -4.31 -5.27 -19.75
C LYS A 213 -3.64 -4.45 -20.86
N LEU A 214 -2.37 -4.68 -21.15
CA LEU A 214 -1.60 -3.95 -22.18
C LEU A 214 -1.58 -4.65 -23.53
N THR A 215 -2.54 -5.55 -23.79
CA THR A 215 -2.60 -6.30 -25.05
C THR A 215 -2.98 -5.42 -26.25
N THR A 216 -3.77 -4.36 -26.05
CA THR A 216 -4.16 -3.43 -27.12
C THR A 216 -3.15 -2.30 -27.29
N ASP A 217 -2.97 -1.81 -28.52
CA ASP A 217 -2.03 -0.72 -28.79
C ASP A 217 -2.47 0.62 -28.18
N SER A 218 -3.78 0.81 -27.97
CA SER A 218 -4.30 2.01 -27.29
C SER A 218 -3.96 2.04 -25.80
N THR A 219 -4.11 0.91 -25.10
CA THR A 219 -3.72 0.83 -23.69
C THR A 219 -2.20 0.82 -23.54
N TYR A 220 -1.46 0.26 -24.50
CA TYR A 220 -0.01 0.40 -24.50
C TYR A 220 0.44 1.86 -24.68
N ALA A 221 -0.13 2.57 -25.66
CA ALA A 221 0.22 3.97 -25.92
C ALA A 221 -0.06 4.88 -24.71
N CYS A 222 -1.17 4.68 -24.00
CA CYS A 222 -1.46 5.50 -22.81
C CYS A 222 -0.43 5.31 -21.68
N ILE A 223 0.15 4.11 -21.53
CA ILE A 223 1.21 3.85 -20.55
C ILE A 223 2.50 4.56 -20.97
N VAL A 224 2.83 4.53 -22.26
CA VAL A 224 3.99 5.26 -22.80
C VAL A 224 3.83 6.77 -22.57
N ASP A 225 2.63 7.31 -22.78
CA ASP A 225 2.35 8.73 -22.51
C ASP A 225 2.47 9.06 -21.00
N MET A 226 1.96 8.19 -20.13
CA MET A 226 2.10 8.33 -18.67
C MET A 226 3.58 8.33 -18.23
N GLU A 227 4.39 7.43 -18.78
CA GLU A 227 5.83 7.35 -18.49
C GLU A 227 6.60 8.57 -19.03
N ALA A 228 6.19 9.10 -20.19
CA ALA A 228 6.74 10.34 -20.73
C ALA A 228 6.44 11.54 -19.84
N ASP A 229 5.22 11.64 -19.29
CA ASP A 229 4.83 12.69 -18.35
C ASP A 229 5.59 12.62 -17.01
N LEU A 230 6.07 11.43 -16.65
CA LEU A 230 6.90 11.21 -15.44
C LEU A 230 8.39 11.51 -15.68
N ALA A 231 8.86 11.57 -16.92
CA ALA A 231 10.26 11.77 -17.24
C ALA A 231 10.81 13.12 -16.76
N ASP A 232 9.96 14.14 -16.66
CA ASP A 232 10.32 15.49 -16.19
C ASP A 232 10.07 15.70 -14.68
N VAL A 233 9.63 14.67 -13.96
CA VAL A 233 9.36 14.76 -12.52
C VAL A 233 10.65 14.55 -11.73
N GLU A 234 11.00 15.51 -10.89
CA GLU A 234 12.10 15.33 -9.94
C GLU A 234 11.71 14.34 -8.84
N LEU A 235 12.43 13.22 -8.77
CA LEU A 235 12.24 12.22 -7.74
C LEU A 235 13.25 12.45 -6.61
N TYR A 236 12.82 12.16 -5.38
CA TYR A 236 13.64 12.22 -4.18
C TYR A 236 13.44 10.96 -3.37
N TYR A 237 14.48 10.51 -2.68
CA TYR A 237 14.43 9.36 -1.78
C TYR A 237 15.44 9.52 -0.64
N ILE A 238 15.21 8.83 0.47
CA ILE A 238 16.16 8.67 1.57
C ILE A 238 16.90 7.36 1.33
N PRO A 239 18.22 7.36 1.06
CA PRO A 239 18.99 6.14 0.87
C PRO A 239 18.87 5.21 2.07
N GLN A 240 18.86 3.90 1.84
CA GLN A 240 18.64 2.87 2.86
C GLN A 240 19.61 2.92 4.06
N SER A 241 20.78 3.54 3.90
CA SER A 241 21.76 3.71 4.97
C SER A 241 21.56 4.97 5.82
N ARG A 242 20.57 5.80 5.50
CA ARG A 242 20.25 7.09 6.14
C ARG A 242 18.80 7.16 6.61
N ILE A 243 18.06 6.05 6.60
CA ILE A 243 16.64 6.03 6.94
C ILE A 243 16.45 6.40 8.41
N ALA A 244 17.27 5.82 9.29
CA ALA A 244 17.23 6.07 10.72
C ALA A 244 17.52 7.55 11.09
N GLU A 245 18.29 8.27 10.26
CA GLU A 245 18.54 9.71 10.43
C GLU A 245 17.24 10.53 10.28
N GLY A 246 16.30 10.04 9.46
CA GLY A 246 15.01 10.68 9.19
C GLY A 246 13.91 10.36 10.21
N TYR A 247 14.11 9.40 11.12
CA TYR A 247 13.08 8.94 12.07
C TYR A 247 12.47 10.05 12.90
N ALA A 248 13.23 11.08 13.27
CA ALA A 248 12.72 12.21 14.03
C ALA A 248 11.68 13.05 13.24
N ALA A 249 11.82 13.12 11.92
CA ALA A 249 10.92 13.85 11.04
C ALA A 249 9.68 13.05 10.62
N MET A 250 9.77 11.71 10.65
CA MET A 250 8.66 10.80 10.36
C MET A 250 7.62 10.81 11.48
N GLN A 251 6.35 10.64 11.11
CA GLN A 251 5.19 10.64 12.00
C GLN A 251 4.42 9.31 11.91
N PRO A 252 3.65 8.93 12.94
CA PRO A 252 2.65 7.86 12.82
C PRO A 252 1.83 8.03 11.55
N GLY A 253 1.66 6.96 10.77
CA GLY A 253 0.82 6.99 9.57
C GLY A 253 1.42 7.72 8.36
N ASP A 254 2.66 8.20 8.42
CA ASP A 254 3.38 8.58 7.19
C ASP A 254 3.46 7.38 6.26
N ILE A 255 3.20 7.57 4.98
CA ILE A 255 3.27 6.56 3.92
C ILE A 255 4.74 6.38 3.54
N ILE A 256 5.18 5.12 3.51
CA ILE A 256 6.51 4.72 3.05
C ILE A 256 6.38 4.02 1.71
N ALA A 257 7.07 4.53 0.70
CA ALA A 257 7.27 3.86 -0.58
C ALA A 257 8.73 3.40 -0.68
N THR A 258 8.98 2.10 -0.77
CA THR A 258 10.34 1.55 -0.86
C THR A 258 10.90 1.78 -2.27
N ALA A 259 11.83 2.73 -2.38
CA ALA A 259 12.52 3.03 -3.63
C ALA A 259 13.40 1.85 -4.04
N THR A 260 13.44 1.53 -5.33
CA THR A 260 14.11 0.31 -5.83
C THR A 260 15.29 0.59 -6.76
N SER A 261 16.21 -0.38 -6.90
CA SER A 261 17.25 -0.39 -7.94
C SER A 261 16.79 -0.98 -9.28
N ILE A 262 15.59 -1.57 -9.36
CA ILE A 262 15.09 -2.21 -10.60
C ILE A 262 14.92 -1.16 -11.70
N GLY A 263 15.54 -1.35 -12.86
CA GLY A 263 15.47 -0.38 -13.97
C GLY A 263 14.02 -0.11 -14.40
N GLY A 264 13.68 1.14 -14.69
CA GLY A 264 12.34 1.54 -15.12
C GLY A 264 11.27 1.61 -14.02
N LEU A 265 11.51 1.08 -12.82
CA LEU A 265 10.50 1.01 -11.75
C LEU A 265 10.89 1.92 -10.58
N ASP A 266 9.99 2.74 -10.08
CA ASP A 266 10.26 3.65 -8.96
C ASP A 266 10.19 2.97 -7.58
N VAL A 267 9.11 2.25 -7.32
CA VAL A 267 8.77 1.68 -6.01
C VAL A 267 8.42 0.20 -6.13
N THR A 268 8.89 -0.62 -5.19
CA THR A 268 8.55 -2.06 -5.14
C THR A 268 7.49 -2.43 -4.12
N HIS A 269 7.34 -1.63 -3.07
CA HIS A 269 6.52 -1.98 -1.92
C HIS A 269 6.13 -0.72 -1.14
N THR A 270 4.96 -0.72 -0.52
CA THR A 270 4.46 0.42 0.26
C THR A 270 3.78 0.01 1.56
N GLY A 271 3.57 0.97 2.45
CA GLY A 271 2.93 0.80 3.75
C GLY A 271 3.03 2.08 4.57
N PHE A 272 3.00 1.95 5.89
CA PHE A 272 3.03 3.09 6.81
C PHE A 272 4.18 3.01 7.80
N VAL A 273 4.66 4.17 8.22
CA VAL A 273 5.42 4.32 9.45
C VAL A 273 4.51 3.91 10.61
N HIS A 274 4.95 2.89 11.35
CA HIS A 274 4.37 2.54 12.63
C HIS A 274 5.32 3.01 13.72
N LYS A 275 4.92 4.06 14.45
CA LYS A 275 5.77 4.73 15.41
C LYS A 275 5.26 4.50 16.82
N THR A 276 6.18 4.10 17.69
CA THR A 276 5.96 4.00 19.13
C THR A 276 7.03 4.81 19.85
N ASP A 277 6.96 4.88 21.19
CA ASP A 277 8.03 5.46 22.00
C ASP A 277 9.38 4.71 21.85
N ALA A 278 9.34 3.43 21.45
CA ALA A 278 10.51 2.56 21.40
C ALA A 278 11.10 2.42 19.99
N HIS A 279 10.27 2.46 18.94
CA HIS A 279 10.69 2.09 17.59
C HIS A 279 9.98 2.88 16.48
N THR A 280 10.66 3.01 15.34
CA THR A 280 10.07 3.45 14.06
C THR A 280 10.05 2.26 13.12
N GLY A 281 8.93 1.54 13.14
CA GLY A 281 8.71 0.33 12.36
C GLY A 281 7.97 0.60 11.05
N PHE A 282 7.69 -0.49 10.34
CA PHE A 282 7.02 -0.48 9.04
C PHE A 282 5.79 -1.39 9.07
N MET A 283 4.61 -0.82 8.94
CA MET A 283 3.34 -1.53 8.91
C MET A 283 2.85 -1.69 7.47
N HIS A 284 2.73 -2.94 7.01
CA HIS A 284 2.51 -3.22 5.59
C HIS A 284 1.84 -4.59 5.35
N ALA A 285 1.13 -4.72 4.22
CA ALA A 285 0.73 -6.02 3.68
C ALA A 285 1.99 -6.75 3.18
N SER A 286 2.37 -7.87 3.78
CA SER A 286 3.64 -8.55 3.51
C SER A 286 3.45 -9.80 2.67
N LEU A 287 3.99 -9.83 1.46
CA LEU A 287 4.01 -11.04 0.64
C LEU A 287 4.73 -12.21 1.34
N SER A 288 5.88 -11.95 1.97
CA SER A 288 6.69 -13.00 2.62
C SER A 288 6.07 -13.60 3.87
N SER A 289 5.12 -12.89 4.49
CA SER A 289 4.40 -13.35 5.67
C SER A 289 2.94 -13.67 5.36
N GLU A 290 2.54 -13.52 4.09
CA GLU A 290 1.18 -13.76 3.57
C GLU A 290 0.07 -12.99 4.31
N GLN A 291 0.41 -11.89 5.00
CA GLN A 291 -0.53 -11.08 5.77
C GLN A 291 -0.02 -9.65 6.02
N VAL A 292 -0.92 -8.76 6.46
CA VAL A 292 -0.57 -7.48 7.06
C VAL A 292 0.18 -7.71 8.37
N LYS A 293 1.32 -7.04 8.53
CA LYS A 293 2.16 -7.13 9.73
C LYS A 293 2.85 -5.80 10.01
N ILE A 294 3.52 -5.75 11.15
CA ILE A 294 4.45 -4.70 11.53
C ILE A 294 5.85 -5.31 11.56
N SER A 295 6.78 -4.71 10.84
CA SER A 295 8.22 -4.97 10.94
C SER A 295 8.82 -3.96 11.92
N ASP A 296 9.64 -4.42 12.86
CA ASP A 296 10.02 -3.64 14.05
C ASP A 296 10.85 -2.38 13.73
N ASP A 297 11.74 -2.45 12.75
CA ASP A 297 12.57 -1.32 12.30
C ASP A 297 12.50 -1.18 10.77
N LEU A 298 12.24 0.05 10.33
CA LEU A 298 12.07 0.37 8.90
C LEU A 298 13.40 0.29 8.14
N GLU A 299 14.50 0.78 8.71
CA GLU A 299 15.82 0.74 8.06
C GLU A 299 16.29 -0.71 7.88
N ASP A 300 16.21 -1.53 8.93
CA ASP A 300 16.56 -2.95 8.89
C ASP A 300 15.71 -3.71 7.86
N TYR A 301 14.39 -3.42 7.79
CA TYR A 301 13.51 -4.02 6.79
C TYR A 301 13.98 -3.70 5.36
N VAL A 302 14.27 -2.42 5.08
CA VAL A 302 14.68 -1.96 3.74
C VAL A 302 16.05 -2.56 3.37
N GLN A 303 17.01 -2.55 4.30
CA GLN A 303 18.34 -3.14 4.09
C GLN A 303 18.31 -4.66 3.89
N GLY A 304 17.28 -5.32 4.43
CA GLY A 304 17.07 -6.76 4.27
C GLY A 304 16.66 -7.19 2.85
N ILE A 305 16.28 -6.25 1.97
CA ILE A 305 15.79 -6.55 0.62
C ILE A 305 16.72 -5.90 -0.42
N SER A 306 17.50 -6.72 -1.12
CA SER A 306 18.58 -6.26 -2.02
C SER A 306 18.16 -5.32 -3.15
N SER A 307 16.89 -5.37 -3.57
CA SER A 307 16.35 -4.49 -4.60
C SER A 307 15.83 -3.16 -4.06
N GLN A 308 15.67 -3.02 -2.75
CA GLN A 308 15.29 -1.77 -2.11
C GLN A 308 16.54 -0.97 -1.79
N ILE A 309 16.53 0.31 -2.14
CA ILE A 309 17.69 1.19 -2.01
C ILE A 309 17.42 2.38 -1.11
N GLY A 310 16.20 2.52 -0.60
CA GLY A 310 15.78 3.62 0.25
C GLY A 310 14.26 3.75 0.30
N VAL A 311 13.79 4.91 0.78
CA VAL A 311 12.36 5.20 0.91
C VAL A 311 12.01 6.58 0.40
N VAL A 312 10.81 6.70 -0.16
CA VAL A 312 10.07 7.95 -0.34
C VAL A 312 9.07 8.03 0.81
N VAL A 313 8.91 9.22 1.40
CA VAL A 313 8.00 9.46 2.52
C VAL A 313 6.94 10.46 2.09
N ALA A 314 5.67 10.07 2.19
CA ALA A 314 4.54 10.97 1.99
C ALA A 314 3.71 11.06 3.27
N ARG A 315 3.22 12.25 3.61
CA ARG A 315 2.39 12.48 4.80
C ARG A 315 0.94 12.70 4.38
N PRO A 316 -0.03 11.95 4.92
CA PRO A 316 -1.43 12.23 4.66
C PRO A 316 -1.83 13.58 5.29
N VAL A 317 -2.54 14.41 4.52
CA VAL A 317 -2.99 15.74 4.96
C VAL A 317 -4.27 15.59 5.78
N ASP A 318 -4.35 16.27 6.93
CA ASP A 318 -5.52 16.17 7.80
C ASP A 318 -6.77 16.77 7.11
N PRO A 319 -7.80 15.97 6.79
CA PRO A 319 -8.98 16.45 6.08
C PRO A 319 -9.77 17.48 6.89
N ARG A 320 -9.57 17.55 8.21
CA ARG A 320 -10.20 18.53 9.10
C ARG A 320 -9.61 19.92 8.92
N GLU A 321 -8.42 20.07 8.32
CA GLU A 321 -7.81 21.36 8.04
C GLU A 321 -8.46 22.05 6.84
N ALA A 322 -8.89 21.31 5.83
CA ALA A 322 -9.62 21.84 4.68
C ALA A 322 -11.05 22.30 5.02
N ALA A 323 -11.61 21.82 6.13
CA ALA A 323 -12.94 22.19 6.62
C ALA A 323 -12.97 23.45 7.52
N ARG A 324 -11.81 24.06 7.80
CA ARG A 324 -11.67 25.28 8.61
C ARG A 324 -11.56 26.52 7.74
#